data_AF-A0A0G1VZ71-F1
#
_entry.id   AF-A0A0G1VZ71-F1
#
_cell.length_a   1.000
_cell.length_b   1.000
_cell.length_c   1.000
_cell.angle_alpha   90.00
_cell.angle_beta   90.00
_cell.angle_gamma   90.00
#
_symmetry.space_group_name_H-M   'P 1'
#
loop_
_entity.id
_entity.type
_entity.pdbx_description
1 polymer ?
#
loop_
_entity_poly.entity_id
_entity_poly.type
_entity_poly.pdbx_seq_one_letter_code
_entity_poly.pdbx_strand_id
1 'polypeptide(L)'
;MKQAQGQLDILVTIARLLDRHHIPFLLSGSIAVSFWGYPRATHDIDFVLELSQDQKHELQKTLSTLSRDFLQDVSDLTHETTFYSLYYSPISLKVDLWFEGKQDFQREWGRRRRVTMQGVSVSLVSAEDLILTKLSWCKKVWSDRHFRDCVGMWLVQKGKLDEKYLSDQAKKVGVASLLSQVIATKEY
;
A
#
# COMPACT_ATOMS: atom_id res chain seq x y z
N MET A 1 7.79 7.53 25.50
CA MET A 1 7.47 7.61 24.06
C MET A 1 6.24 8.48 23.91
N LYS A 2 6.20 9.47 22.98
CA LYS A 2 4.95 10.18 22.68
C LYS A 2 3.92 9.13 22.25
N GLN A 3 2.76 9.16 22.88
CA GLN A 3 1.64 8.29 22.55
C GLN A 3 1.27 8.55 21.07
N ALA A 4 1.22 7.51 20.23
CA ALA A 4 0.76 7.67 18.86
C ALA A 4 -0.72 8.06 18.89
N GLN A 5 -1.05 9.25 18.38
CA GLN A 5 -2.38 9.87 18.57
C GLN A 5 -3.20 9.86 17.27
N GLY A 6 -2.58 9.68 16.10
CA GLY A 6 -3.29 9.61 14.82
C GLY A 6 -2.72 8.59 13.82
N GLN A 7 -3.44 8.42 12.70
CA GLN A 7 -3.09 7.47 11.63
C GLN A 7 -1.65 7.65 11.12
N LEU A 8 -1.18 8.89 10.96
CA LEU A 8 0.19 9.17 10.53
C LEU A 8 1.23 8.70 11.54
N ASP A 9 0.96 8.84 12.85
CA ASP A 9 1.90 8.40 13.89
C ASP A 9 2.03 6.87 13.87
N ILE A 10 0.92 6.16 13.64
CA ILE A 10 0.92 4.69 13.51
C ILE A 10 1.65 4.26 12.24
N LEU A 11 1.38 4.91 11.11
CA LEU A 11 2.13 4.68 9.86
C LEU A 11 3.63 4.81 10.08
N VAL A 12 4.06 5.92 10.68
CA VAL A 12 5.47 6.22 10.95
C VAL A 12 6.06 5.23 11.97
N THR A 13 5.27 4.80 12.95
CA THR A 13 5.69 3.78 13.93
C THR A 13 5.98 2.46 13.25
N ILE A 14 5.07 1.98 12.40
CA ILE A 14 5.25 0.73 11.63
C ILE A 14 6.39 0.87 10.62
N ALA A 15 6.44 1.96 9.85
CA ALA A 15 7.52 2.21 8.90
C ALA A 15 8.91 2.22 9.56
N ARG A 16 9.04 2.85 10.73
CA ARG A 16 10.30 2.87 11.51
C ARG A 16 10.66 1.49 12.05
N LEU A 17 9.67 0.69 12.45
CA LEU A 17 9.88 -0.69 12.89
C LEU A 17 10.45 -1.53 11.74
N LEU A 18 9.83 -1.47 10.57
CA LEU A 18 10.27 -2.20 9.38
C LEU A 18 11.68 -1.79 8.95
N ASP A 19 11.98 -0.48 8.95
CA ASP A 19 13.30 0.07 8.61
C ASP A 19 14.40 -0.42 9.56
N ARG A 20 14.16 -0.44 10.88
CA ARG A 20 15.12 -0.94 11.88
C ARG A 20 15.47 -2.42 11.68
N HIS A 21 14.53 -3.21 11.19
CA HIS A 21 14.72 -4.63 10.90
C HIS A 21 15.17 -4.87 9.45
N HIS A 22 15.50 -3.82 8.71
CA HIS A 22 15.92 -3.87 7.30
C HIS A 22 14.93 -4.61 6.41
N ILE A 23 13.63 -4.50 6.72
CA ILE A 23 12.55 -5.08 5.94
C ILE A 23 12.16 -4.07 4.85
N PRO A 24 12.37 -4.37 3.55
CA PRO A 24 11.88 -3.51 2.50
C PRO A 24 10.35 -3.49 2.50
N PHE A 25 9.77 -2.30 2.42
CA PHE A 25 8.32 -2.10 2.37
C PHE A 25 7.92 -1.08 1.30
N LEU A 26 6.71 -1.21 0.76
CA LEU A 26 6.00 -0.18 -0.01
C LEU A 26 4.73 0.20 0.75
N LEU A 27 4.54 1.49 0.99
CA LEU A 27 3.24 2.03 1.37
C LEU A 27 2.33 2.07 0.13
N SER A 28 1.14 1.49 0.24
CA SER A 28 0.17 1.33 -0.85
C SER A 28 -1.23 1.77 -0.40
N GLY A 29 -2.26 1.25 -1.06
CA GLY A 29 -3.63 1.34 -0.61
C GLY A 29 -4.20 2.76 -0.59
N SER A 30 -5.12 3.00 0.33
CA SER A 30 -5.90 4.26 0.38
C SER A 30 -5.06 5.47 0.82
N ILE A 31 -4.04 5.27 1.64
CA ILE A 31 -3.12 6.37 2.02
C ILE A 31 -2.27 6.79 0.82
N ALA A 32 -1.78 5.84 0.03
CA ALA A 32 -1.06 6.17 -1.20
C ALA A 32 -1.95 6.86 -2.24
N VAL A 33 -3.25 6.53 -2.31
CA VAL A 33 -4.22 7.29 -3.13
C VAL A 33 -4.29 8.73 -2.69
N SER A 34 -4.37 9.00 -1.39
CA SER A 34 -4.46 10.38 -0.89
C SER A 34 -3.21 11.19 -1.19
N PHE A 35 -2.07 10.54 -1.43
CA PHE A 35 -0.84 11.20 -1.88
C PHE A 35 -0.87 11.53 -3.37
N TRP A 36 -1.39 10.62 -4.21
CA TRP A 36 -1.36 10.74 -5.67
C TRP A 36 -2.62 11.37 -6.29
N GLY A 37 -3.76 11.32 -5.61
CA GLY A 37 -5.07 11.75 -6.09
C GLY A 37 -5.80 12.62 -5.09
N TYR A 38 -7.12 12.61 -5.13
CA TYR A 38 -7.95 13.33 -4.17
C TYR A 38 -7.92 12.63 -2.80
N PRO A 39 -7.56 13.33 -1.71
CA PRO A 39 -7.60 12.77 -0.37
C PRO A 39 -9.00 12.28 -0.01
N ARG A 40 -9.08 11.11 0.64
CA ARG A 40 -10.33 10.61 1.21
C ARG A 40 -10.09 9.94 2.56
N ALA A 41 -11.13 9.92 3.39
CA ALA A 41 -11.08 9.21 4.65
C ALA A 41 -10.83 7.71 4.44
N THR A 42 -9.96 7.14 5.27
CA THR A 42 -9.65 5.72 5.29
C THR A 42 -9.22 5.31 6.69
N HIS A 43 -9.56 4.08 7.09
CA HIS A 43 -9.22 3.52 8.42
C HIS A 43 -8.30 2.30 8.29
N ASP A 44 -7.58 2.21 7.18
CA ASP A 44 -6.59 1.18 6.88
C ASP A 44 -5.25 1.81 6.48
N ILE A 45 -4.17 1.07 6.74
CA ILE A 45 -2.83 1.33 6.23
C ILE A 45 -2.34 0.06 5.57
N ASP A 46 -1.99 0.12 4.28
CA ASP A 46 -1.51 -1.03 3.53
C ASP A 46 0.00 -0.92 3.31
N PHE A 47 0.75 -1.90 3.82
CA PHE A 47 2.15 -2.11 3.48
C PHE A 47 2.31 -3.38 2.66
N VAL A 48 3.10 -3.32 1.59
CA VAL A 48 3.60 -4.50 0.88
C VAL A 48 5.03 -4.73 1.33
N LEU A 49 5.34 -5.93 1.81
CA LEU A 49 6.63 -6.29 2.38
C LEU A 49 7.33 -7.32 1.50
N GLU A 50 8.64 -7.16 1.35
CA GLU A 50 9.51 -8.14 0.71
C GLU A 50 10.25 -8.92 1.79
N LEU A 51 9.83 -10.16 2.05
CA LEU A 51 10.35 -10.99 3.15
C LEU A 51 10.78 -12.38 2.68
N SER A 52 11.88 -12.89 3.23
CA SER A 52 12.14 -14.33 3.28
C SER A 52 11.31 -14.99 4.39
N GLN A 53 11.28 -16.33 4.43
CA GLN A 53 10.60 -17.06 5.50
C GLN A 53 11.20 -16.78 6.87
N ASP A 54 12.54 -16.75 6.98
CA ASP A 54 13.22 -16.43 8.23
C ASP A 54 12.86 -15.02 8.72
N GLN A 55 12.70 -14.07 7.79
CA GLN A 55 12.31 -12.71 8.12
C GLN A 55 10.84 -12.59 8.55
N LYS A 56 9.94 -13.46 8.05
CA LYS A 56 8.54 -13.50 8.54
C LYS A 56 8.48 -13.89 10.02
N HIS A 57 9.24 -14.90 10.44
CA HIS A 57 9.27 -15.32 11.83
C HIS A 57 9.86 -14.22 12.75
N GLU A 58 10.92 -13.55 12.30
CA GLU A 58 11.50 -12.41 13.03
C GLU A 58 10.55 -11.21 13.08
N LEU A 59 9.83 -10.94 11.99
CA LEU A 59 8.79 -9.92 11.96
C LEU A 59 7.69 -10.23 12.98
N GLN A 60 7.16 -11.46 13.04
CA GLN A 60 6.12 -11.83 13.99
C GLN A 60 6.57 -11.59 15.44
N LYS A 61 7.80 -12.01 15.79
CA LYS A 61 8.41 -11.73 17.09
C LYS A 61 8.49 -10.23 17.36
N THR A 62 8.94 -9.46 16.38
CA THR A 62 9.05 -8.01 16.48
C THR A 62 7.69 -7.36 16.69
N LEU A 63 6.67 -7.76 15.94
CA LEU A 63 5.30 -7.26 16.07
C LEU A 63 4.73 -7.58 17.46
N SER A 64 5.04 -8.75 18.02
CA SER A 64 4.60 -9.12 19.39
C SER A 64 5.12 -8.17 20.49
N THR A 65 6.16 -7.39 20.21
CA THR A 65 6.72 -6.38 21.14
C THR A 65 6.00 -5.02 21.11
N LEU A 66 5.07 -4.82 20.16
CA LEU A 66 4.24 -3.63 20.09
C LEU A 66 3.39 -3.49 21.38
N SER A 67 2.90 -2.26 21.64
CA SER A 67 2.07 -2.03 22.83
C SER A 67 0.80 -2.89 22.79
N ARG A 68 0.21 -3.13 23.96
CA ARG A 68 -1.07 -3.87 24.10
C ARG A 68 -2.23 -3.22 23.33
N ASP A 69 -2.07 -2.00 22.87
CA ASP A 69 -3.05 -1.30 22.04
C ASP A 69 -3.14 -1.90 20.63
N PHE A 70 -2.08 -2.56 20.16
CA PHE A 70 -2.05 -3.33 18.92
C PHE A 70 -2.55 -4.75 19.17
N LEU A 71 -3.78 -5.00 18.77
CA LEU A 71 -4.33 -6.35 18.68
C LEU A 71 -3.78 -7.00 17.41
N GLN A 72 -3.40 -8.27 17.49
CA GLN A 72 -2.73 -8.98 16.41
C GLN A 72 -3.37 -10.35 16.22
N ASP A 73 -3.28 -10.90 15.01
CA ASP A 73 -3.65 -12.29 14.78
C ASP A 73 -2.65 -13.20 15.51
N VAL A 74 -3.17 -14.17 16.26
CA VAL A 74 -2.35 -15.13 17.03
C VAL A 74 -1.80 -16.26 16.15
N SER A 75 -2.23 -16.32 14.89
CA SER A 75 -1.77 -17.32 13.93
C SER A 75 -0.31 -17.10 13.55
N ASP A 76 0.44 -18.19 13.47
CA ASP A 76 1.84 -18.14 13.06
C ASP A 76 2.01 -17.70 11.60
N LEU A 77 3.03 -16.87 11.36
CA LEU A 77 3.42 -16.49 10.01
C LEU A 77 4.16 -17.65 9.35
N THR A 78 3.45 -18.36 8.48
CA THR A 78 3.99 -19.49 7.73
C THR A 78 4.35 -19.09 6.29
N HIS A 79 4.85 -20.06 5.54
CA HIS A 79 5.16 -19.86 4.13
C HIS A 79 3.92 -19.58 3.27
N GLU A 80 2.76 -20.10 3.65
CA GLU A 80 1.49 -19.89 2.96
C GLU A 80 0.83 -18.55 3.32
N THR A 81 1.27 -17.91 4.41
CA THR A 81 0.70 -16.64 4.84
C THR A 81 1.01 -15.55 3.82
N THR A 82 -0.02 -14.99 3.20
CA THR A 82 0.08 -13.93 2.18
C THR A 82 -0.18 -12.52 2.74
N PHE A 83 -0.76 -12.42 3.92
CA PHE A 83 -0.95 -11.15 4.62
C PHE A 83 -1.07 -11.34 6.14
N TYR A 84 -0.87 -10.27 6.89
CA TYR A 84 -1.09 -10.21 8.34
C TYR A 84 -1.64 -8.84 8.74
N SER A 85 -2.66 -8.82 9.58
CA SER A 85 -3.32 -7.58 10.00
C SER A 85 -3.04 -7.27 11.47
N LEU A 86 -2.72 -6.01 11.73
CA LEU A 86 -2.64 -5.41 13.07
C LEU A 86 -3.82 -4.46 13.26
N TYR A 87 -4.38 -4.40 14.46
CA TYR A 87 -5.47 -3.49 14.80
C TYR A 87 -5.06 -2.61 15.96
N TYR A 88 -4.84 -1.33 15.69
CA TYR A 88 -4.58 -0.34 16.73
C TYR A 88 -5.92 0.14 17.30
N SER A 89 -6.26 -0.42 18.47
CA SER A 89 -7.56 -0.26 19.12
C SER A 89 -7.96 1.18 19.48
N PRO A 90 -7.05 2.10 19.90
CA PRO A 90 -7.46 3.43 20.36
C PRO A 90 -8.18 4.31 19.33
N ILE A 91 -7.92 4.08 18.04
CA ILE A 91 -8.57 4.81 16.93
C ILE A 91 -9.18 3.87 15.89
N SER A 92 -9.41 2.59 16.25
CA SER A 92 -9.98 1.57 15.36
C SER A 92 -9.29 1.52 13.98
N LEU A 93 -7.96 1.57 13.98
CA LEU A 93 -7.17 1.61 12.76
C LEU A 93 -6.61 0.23 12.44
N LYS A 94 -6.83 -0.24 11.21
CA LYS A 94 -6.25 -1.49 10.71
C LYS A 94 -4.95 -1.21 9.97
N VAL A 95 -3.95 -2.06 10.13
CA VAL A 95 -2.71 -2.06 9.34
C VAL A 95 -2.58 -3.43 8.69
N ASP A 96 -2.66 -3.49 7.37
CA ASP A 96 -2.49 -4.71 6.59
C ASP A 96 -1.05 -4.79 6.07
N LEU A 97 -0.38 -5.89 6.39
CA LEU A 97 0.96 -6.24 5.94
C LEU A 97 0.85 -7.35 4.91
N TRP A 98 0.93 -7.01 3.64
CA TRP A 98 0.92 -7.95 2.53
C TRP A 98 2.32 -8.53 2.31
N PHE A 99 2.43 -9.84 2.26
CA PHE A 99 3.69 -10.54 2.04
C PHE A 99 3.74 -10.98 0.58
N GLU A 100 4.54 -10.27 -0.21
CA GLU A 100 4.66 -10.55 -1.64
C GLU A 100 6.04 -11.14 -1.93
N GLY A 101 6.06 -12.12 -2.83
CA GLY A 101 7.32 -12.66 -3.33
C GLY A 101 8.09 -11.55 -4.06
N LYS A 102 9.43 -11.57 -3.98
CA LYS A 102 10.27 -10.59 -4.69
C LYS A 102 9.85 -10.42 -6.15
N GLN A 103 9.44 -11.51 -6.81
CA GLN A 103 9.09 -11.56 -8.24
C GLN A 103 7.77 -10.86 -8.58
N ASP A 104 6.80 -10.84 -7.67
CA ASP A 104 5.44 -10.35 -7.94
C ASP A 104 5.39 -8.82 -8.02
N PHE A 105 6.31 -8.13 -7.32
CA PHE A 105 6.36 -6.67 -7.21
C PHE A 105 7.66 -6.03 -7.71
N GLN A 106 8.54 -6.76 -8.43
CA GLN A 106 9.86 -6.22 -8.86
C GLN A 106 9.76 -4.87 -9.57
N ARG A 107 8.70 -4.70 -10.37
CA ARG A 107 8.45 -3.51 -11.17
C ARG A 107 8.14 -2.31 -10.26
N GLU A 108 7.24 -2.50 -9.31
CA GLU A 108 6.81 -1.52 -8.32
C GLU A 108 7.98 -1.08 -7.44
N TRP A 109 8.83 -2.01 -7.02
CA TRP A 109 10.05 -1.70 -6.27
C TRP A 109 10.97 -0.77 -7.07
N GLY A 110 11.16 -1.02 -8.36
CA GLY A 110 12.01 -0.18 -9.22
C GLY A 110 11.45 1.23 -9.46
N ARG A 111 10.12 1.40 -9.41
CA ARG A 111 9.43 2.67 -9.68
C ARG A 111 8.93 3.40 -8.42
N ARG A 112 9.20 2.85 -7.24
CA ARG A 112 8.78 3.45 -5.97
C ARG A 112 9.28 4.87 -5.78
N ARG A 113 8.51 5.67 -5.06
CA ARG A 113 8.83 7.06 -4.73
C ARG A 113 9.16 7.16 -3.24
N ARG A 114 10.36 7.63 -2.91
CA ARG A 114 10.73 7.88 -1.51
C ARG A 114 10.19 9.23 -1.06
N VAL A 115 9.48 9.23 0.06
CA VAL A 115 8.91 10.43 0.68
C VAL A 115 9.25 10.43 2.16
N THR A 116 9.47 11.61 2.74
CA THR A 116 9.78 11.74 4.17
C THR A 116 8.50 12.05 4.93
N MET A 117 8.14 11.19 5.89
CA MET A 117 6.99 11.35 6.79
C MET A 117 7.48 11.41 8.24
N GLN A 118 7.30 12.55 8.91
CA GLN A 118 7.82 12.80 10.27
C GLN A 118 9.29 12.36 10.47
N GLY A 119 10.15 12.66 9.48
CA GLY A 119 11.57 12.32 9.49
C GLY A 119 11.91 10.86 9.12
N VAL A 120 10.93 10.01 8.83
CA VAL A 120 11.14 8.62 8.36
C VAL A 120 11.02 8.58 6.84
N SER A 121 11.97 7.95 6.17
CA SER A 121 11.92 7.71 4.72
C SER A 121 10.96 6.55 4.42
N VAL A 122 9.81 6.85 3.84
CA VAL A 122 8.78 5.89 3.44
C VAL A 122 8.89 5.65 1.94
N SER A 123 8.97 4.39 1.52
CA SER A 123 8.87 4.03 0.11
C SER A 123 7.40 3.90 -0.27
N LEU A 124 6.93 4.73 -1.18
CA LEU A 124 5.55 4.76 -1.67
C LEU A 124 5.48 4.08 -3.04
N VAL A 125 4.42 3.30 -3.29
CA VAL A 125 4.13 2.79 -4.64
C VAL A 125 3.96 3.95 -5.63
N SER A 126 4.38 3.76 -6.89
CA SER A 126 4.19 4.77 -7.94
C SER A 126 2.69 5.02 -8.20
N ALA A 127 2.34 6.19 -8.72
CA ALA A 127 0.95 6.48 -9.08
C ALA A 127 0.44 5.52 -10.17
N GLU A 128 1.28 5.23 -11.17
CA GLU A 128 0.95 4.32 -12.27
C GLU A 128 0.70 2.90 -11.78
N ASP A 129 1.58 2.38 -10.93
CA ASP A 129 1.43 1.04 -10.39
C ASP A 129 0.23 0.94 -9.45
N LEU A 130 -0.06 1.98 -8.67
CA LEU A 130 -1.25 2.00 -7.81
C LEU A 130 -2.55 2.00 -8.61
N ILE A 131 -2.60 2.72 -9.74
CA ILE A 131 -3.73 2.66 -10.69
C ILE A 131 -3.89 1.23 -11.20
N LEU A 132 -2.81 0.59 -11.68
CA LEU A 132 -2.83 -0.77 -12.21
C LEU A 132 -3.32 -1.79 -11.16
N THR A 133 -2.83 -1.70 -9.92
CA THR A 133 -3.25 -2.57 -8.82
C THR A 133 -4.74 -2.41 -8.55
N LYS A 134 -5.26 -1.18 -8.43
CA LYS A 134 -6.69 -0.95 -8.14
C LYS A 134 -7.61 -1.38 -9.27
N LEU A 135 -7.23 -1.13 -10.53
CA LEU A 135 -8.00 -1.63 -11.66
C LEU A 135 -8.00 -3.16 -11.73
N SER A 136 -6.89 -3.81 -11.32
CA SER A 136 -6.83 -5.27 -11.21
C SER A 136 -7.79 -5.78 -10.13
N TRP A 137 -7.95 -5.07 -9.02
CA TRP A 137 -9.00 -5.35 -8.03
C TRP A 137 -10.40 -5.15 -8.61
N CYS A 138 -10.69 -4.01 -9.27
CA CYS A 138 -11.98 -3.77 -9.94
C CYS A 138 -12.36 -4.87 -10.93
N LYS A 139 -11.38 -5.41 -11.65
CA LYS A 139 -11.60 -6.53 -12.59
C LYS A 139 -12.01 -7.82 -11.88
N LYS A 140 -11.42 -8.12 -10.71
CA LYS A 140 -11.76 -9.30 -9.91
C LYS A 140 -13.13 -9.13 -9.25
N VAL A 141 -13.35 -7.99 -8.62
CA VAL A 141 -14.59 -7.60 -7.95
C VAL A 141 -14.80 -6.11 -8.17
N TRP A 142 -15.90 -5.76 -8.84
CA TRP A 142 -16.20 -4.35 -9.14
C TRP A 142 -16.27 -3.52 -7.86
N SER A 143 -15.62 -2.36 -7.88
CA SER A 143 -15.58 -1.42 -6.77
C SER A 143 -15.54 0.00 -7.31
N ASP A 144 -16.66 0.72 -7.16
CA ASP A 144 -16.76 2.14 -7.56
C ASP A 144 -15.71 2.99 -6.83
N ARG A 145 -15.38 2.62 -5.58
CA ARG A 145 -14.35 3.28 -4.79
C ARG A 145 -12.98 3.15 -5.45
N HIS A 146 -12.57 1.93 -5.83
CA HIS A 146 -11.28 1.72 -6.49
C HIS A 146 -11.23 2.37 -7.87
N PHE A 147 -12.35 2.34 -8.61
CA PHE A 147 -12.43 3.00 -9.90
C PHE A 147 -12.31 4.52 -9.77
N ARG A 148 -13.04 5.14 -8.83
CA ARG A 148 -12.93 6.58 -8.52
C ARG A 148 -11.54 6.96 -8.03
N ASP A 149 -10.90 6.16 -7.17
CA ASP A 149 -9.51 6.37 -6.76
C ASP A 149 -8.59 6.49 -8.01
N CYS A 150 -8.79 5.64 -9.02
CA CYS A 150 -8.03 5.68 -10.27
C CYS A 150 -8.31 6.94 -11.10
N VAL A 151 -9.58 7.34 -11.22
CA VAL A 151 -9.98 8.61 -11.87
C VAL A 151 -9.33 9.81 -11.18
N GLY A 152 -9.38 9.85 -9.84
CA GLY A 152 -8.78 10.92 -9.07
C GLY A 152 -7.27 11.03 -9.28
N MET A 153 -6.55 9.91 -9.22
CA MET A 153 -5.10 9.90 -9.49
C MET A 153 -4.80 10.31 -10.93
N TRP A 154 -5.57 9.83 -11.92
CA TRP A 154 -5.42 10.22 -13.32
C TRP A 154 -5.57 11.73 -13.52
N LEU A 155 -6.64 12.33 -12.97
CA LEU A 155 -6.92 13.75 -13.11
C LEU A 155 -5.88 14.63 -12.40
N VAL A 156 -5.50 14.27 -11.17
CA VAL A 156 -4.52 15.04 -10.37
C VAL A 156 -3.10 14.93 -10.94
N GLN A 157 -2.73 13.78 -11.51
CA GLN A 157 -1.39 13.53 -12.08
C GLN A 157 -1.34 13.73 -13.60
N LYS A 158 -2.34 14.38 -14.20
CA LYS A 158 -2.39 14.60 -15.64
C LYS A 158 -1.11 15.26 -16.17
N GLY A 159 -0.53 14.68 -17.21
CA GLY A 159 0.73 15.13 -17.82
C GLY A 159 2.00 14.81 -17.02
N LYS A 160 1.89 14.15 -15.86
CA LYS A 160 3.02 13.69 -15.04
C LYS A 160 3.19 12.17 -15.05
N LEU A 161 2.12 11.43 -15.32
CA LEU A 161 2.15 9.97 -15.43
C LEU A 161 2.90 9.54 -16.70
N ASP A 162 3.64 8.44 -16.59
CA ASP A 162 4.18 7.73 -17.75
C ASP A 162 3.03 6.95 -18.44
N GLU A 163 2.31 7.64 -19.31
CA GLU A 163 1.11 7.10 -19.98
C GLU A 163 1.43 5.90 -20.87
N LYS A 164 2.61 5.89 -21.49
CA LYS A 164 3.07 4.77 -22.32
C LYS A 164 3.22 3.52 -21.45
N TYR A 165 3.93 3.64 -20.33
CA TYR A 165 4.08 2.56 -19.38
C TYR A 165 2.73 2.07 -18.85
N LEU A 166 1.85 3.00 -18.45
CA LEU A 166 0.54 2.67 -17.90
C LEU A 166 -0.30 1.88 -18.92
N SER A 167 -0.31 2.30 -20.19
CA SER A 167 -0.98 1.59 -21.28
C SER A 167 -0.40 0.20 -21.53
N ASP A 168 0.93 0.09 -21.60
CA ASP A 168 1.62 -1.19 -21.88
C ASP A 168 1.39 -2.21 -20.76
N GLN A 169 1.47 -1.77 -19.50
CA GLN A 169 1.23 -2.65 -18.35
C GLN A 169 -0.24 -2.99 -18.19
N ALA A 170 -1.17 -2.05 -18.45
CA ALA A 170 -2.59 -2.32 -18.38
C ALA A 170 -3.01 -3.43 -19.36
N LYS A 171 -2.37 -3.51 -20.54
CA LYS A 171 -2.58 -4.63 -21.48
C LYS A 171 -2.10 -5.96 -20.88
N LYS A 172 -0.90 -5.98 -20.28
CA LYS A 172 -0.30 -7.20 -19.69
C LYS A 172 -1.12 -7.77 -18.54
N VAL A 173 -1.58 -6.92 -17.63
CA VAL A 173 -2.44 -7.35 -16.50
C VAL A 173 -3.92 -7.46 -16.89
N GLY A 174 -4.25 -7.11 -18.14
CA GLY A 174 -5.57 -7.27 -18.73
C GLY A 174 -6.64 -6.33 -18.15
N VAL A 175 -6.27 -5.08 -17.84
CA VAL A 175 -7.15 -4.01 -17.35
C VAL A 175 -7.22 -2.81 -18.31
N ALA A 176 -6.72 -2.98 -19.54
CA ALA A 176 -6.67 -1.90 -20.55
C ALA A 176 -8.05 -1.25 -20.82
N SER A 177 -9.13 -2.03 -20.82
CA SER A 177 -10.49 -1.49 -21.00
C SER A 177 -10.91 -0.57 -19.85
N LEU A 178 -10.61 -0.96 -18.60
CA LEU A 178 -10.89 -0.14 -17.42
C LEU A 178 -10.03 1.13 -17.42
N LEU A 179 -8.77 1.02 -17.80
CA LEU A 179 -7.88 2.18 -17.92
C LEU A 179 -8.42 3.18 -18.96
N SER A 180 -8.91 2.71 -20.11
CA SER A 180 -9.53 3.58 -21.11
C SER A 180 -10.75 4.33 -20.56
N GLN A 181 -11.56 3.70 -19.71
CA GLN A 181 -12.68 4.38 -19.06
C GLN A 181 -12.21 5.44 -18.07
N VAL A 182 -11.17 5.16 -17.28
CA VAL A 182 -10.52 6.15 -16.40
C VAL A 182 -10.02 7.35 -17.21
N ILE A 183 -9.32 7.12 -18.31
CA ILE A 183 -8.75 8.18 -19.16
C ILE A 183 -9.84 9.03 -19.83
N ALA A 184 -10.95 8.39 -20.26
CA ALA A 184 -12.07 9.09 -20.88
C ALA A 184 -12.86 9.97 -19.89
N THR A 185 -12.73 9.70 -18.58
CA THR A 185 -13.41 10.46 -17.53
C THR A 185 -12.70 11.80 -17.32
N LYS A 186 -13.45 12.91 -17.46
CA LYS A 186 -12.91 14.28 -17.39
C LYS A 186 -13.16 14.98 -16.06
N GLU A 187 -14.02 14.41 -15.22
CA GLU A 187 -14.51 14.99 -13.96
C GLU A 187 -14.50 13.92 -12.87
N TYR A 188 -14.38 14.35 -11.61
CA TYR A 188 -14.26 13.46 -10.46
C TYR A 188 -15.60 13.31 -9.72
#